data_AF-A0A6P9A9Z5-F1
#
_entry.id   AF-A0A6P9A9Z5-F1
#
_cell.length_a   1.000
_cell.length_b   1.000
_cell.length_c   1.000
_cell.angle_alpha   90.00
_cell.angle_beta   90.00
_cell.angle_gamma   90.00
#
_symmetry.space_group_name_H-M   'P 1'
#
loop_
_entity.id
_entity.type
_entity.pdbx_description
1 polymer ?
#
loop_
_entity_poly.entity_id
_entity_poly.type
_entity_poly.pdbx_seq_one_letter_code
_entity_poly.pdbx_strand_id
1 'polypeptide(L)'
;MSSKIHPMLETFLKIGCSDMKAASAAFAVYMDLAEVKAVWDLQYALCQELDLIYLTAKDNATDTEPSIYLPLPASHSISAEWLLKVQNTLPIRNKSVIMALKDTDSTLVYYNVTEGLSSPDTPEEVQKKKATEDSRKFMQTELWRKRKQLYESAKSASQHNDDKT
;
A
#
# COMPACT_ATOMS: atom_id res chain seq x y z
N MET A 1 23.44 -17.30 -35.87
CA MET A 1 22.65 -16.13 -36.28
C MET A 1 22.58 -15.19 -35.08
N SER A 2 23.18 -14.00 -35.15
CA SER A 2 23.12 -13.04 -34.05
C SER A 2 21.72 -12.43 -34.03
N SER A 3 20.86 -12.92 -33.13
CA SER A 3 19.56 -12.29 -32.88
C SER A 3 19.81 -10.85 -32.45
N LYS A 4 19.26 -9.87 -33.18
CA LYS A 4 19.33 -8.47 -32.77
C LYS A 4 18.40 -8.30 -31.57
N ILE A 5 18.97 -8.34 -30.38
CA ILE A 5 18.25 -8.05 -29.13
C ILE A 5 17.90 -6.56 -29.12
N HIS A 6 16.70 -6.22 -28.65
CA HIS A 6 16.27 -4.83 -28.55
C HIS A 6 17.19 -4.05 -27.59
N PRO A 7 17.67 -2.83 -27.94
CA PRO A 7 18.63 -2.09 -27.12
C PRO A 7 18.20 -1.89 -25.66
N MET A 8 16.93 -1.56 -25.41
CA MET A 8 16.40 -1.44 -24.05
C MET A 8 16.41 -2.75 -23.26
N LEU A 9 16.15 -3.89 -23.91
CA LEU A 9 16.25 -5.18 -23.25
C LEU A 9 17.71 -5.47 -22.89
N GLU A 10 18.65 -5.16 -23.79
CA GLU A 10 20.08 -5.27 -23.52
C GLU A 10 20.51 -4.36 -22.36
N THR A 11 19.98 -3.13 -22.27
CA THR A 11 20.20 -2.23 -21.13
C THR A 11 19.74 -2.86 -19.83
N PHE A 12 18.51 -3.38 -19.75
CA PHE A 12 18.00 -4.00 -18.52
C PHE A 12 18.76 -5.27 -18.13
N LEU A 13 19.27 -6.03 -19.10
CA LEU A 13 20.14 -7.18 -18.85
C LEU A 13 21.51 -6.76 -18.30
N LYS A 14 22.01 -5.57 -18.65
CA LYS A 14 23.32 -5.06 -18.22
C LYS A 14 23.29 -4.22 -16.95
N ILE A 15 22.15 -3.65 -16.58
CA ILE A 15 22.04 -2.69 -15.48
C ILE A 15 22.30 -3.31 -14.10
N GLY A 16 22.39 -4.64 -14.03
CA GLY A 16 22.79 -5.37 -12.82
C GLY A 16 21.73 -6.34 -12.30
N CYS A 17 20.63 -6.56 -13.03
CA CYS A 17 19.61 -7.50 -12.60
C CYS A 17 20.06 -8.95 -12.83
N SER A 18 20.19 -9.71 -11.75
CA SER A 18 20.60 -11.11 -11.75
C SER A 18 19.60 -12.04 -12.44
N ASP A 19 18.35 -11.60 -12.59
CA ASP A 19 17.22 -12.39 -13.08
C ASP A 19 16.74 -11.92 -14.47
N MET A 20 16.86 -12.83 -15.45
CA MET A 20 16.36 -12.63 -16.80
C MET A 20 14.85 -12.35 -16.84
N LYS A 21 14.06 -12.92 -15.91
CA LYS A 21 12.61 -12.68 -15.84
C LYS A 21 12.31 -11.26 -15.41
N ALA A 22 13.07 -10.72 -14.46
CA ALA A 22 12.93 -9.33 -14.01
C ALA A 22 13.35 -8.34 -15.11
N ALA A 23 14.44 -8.61 -15.84
CA ALA A 23 14.82 -7.80 -17.01
C ALA A 23 13.75 -7.86 -18.13
N SER A 24 13.17 -9.04 -18.37
CA SER A 24 12.07 -9.21 -19.32
C SER A 24 10.79 -8.47 -18.88
N ALA A 25 10.45 -8.50 -17.59
CA ALA A 25 9.31 -7.76 -17.05
C ALA A 25 9.54 -6.25 -17.16
N ALA A 26 10.73 -5.75 -16.78
CA ALA A 26 11.10 -4.35 -16.90
C ALA A 26 11.03 -3.85 -18.34
N PHE A 27 11.52 -4.64 -19.29
CA PHE A 27 11.42 -4.34 -20.71
C PHE A 27 9.96 -4.24 -21.18
N ALA A 28 9.13 -5.23 -20.84
CA ALA A 28 7.73 -5.24 -21.25
C ALA A 28 6.96 -4.04 -20.68
N VAL A 29 7.16 -3.74 -19.39
CA VAL A 29 6.51 -2.59 -18.73
C VAL A 29 7.02 -1.27 -19.30
N TYR A 30 8.33 -1.14 -19.56
CA TYR A 30 8.88 0.05 -20.21
C TYR A 30 8.20 0.30 -21.56
N MET A 31 8.05 -0.75 -22.38
CA MET A 31 7.43 -0.63 -23.70
C MET A 31 5.95 -0.26 -23.60
N ASP A 32 5.20 -0.87 -22.68
CA ASP A 32 3.79 -0.53 -22.48
C ASP A 32 3.62 0.90 -21.98
N LEU A 33 4.45 1.34 -21.04
CA LEU A 33 4.45 2.72 -20.55
C LEU A 33 4.80 3.72 -21.66
N ALA A 34 5.85 3.45 -22.44
CA ALA A 34 6.35 4.36 -23.46
C ALA A 34 5.44 4.43 -24.70
N GLU A 35 4.95 3.29 -25.19
CA GLU A 35 4.30 3.18 -26.51
C GLU A 35 2.78 3.07 -26.43
N VAL A 36 2.24 2.41 -25.40
CA VAL A 36 0.79 2.16 -25.28
C VAL A 36 0.14 3.21 -24.41
N LYS A 37 0.66 3.41 -23.20
CA LYS A 37 0.16 4.42 -22.26
C LYS A 37 0.70 5.82 -22.55
N ALA A 38 1.80 5.92 -23.30
CA ALA A 38 2.45 7.18 -23.67
C ALA A 38 2.66 8.13 -22.48
N VAL A 39 3.20 7.60 -21.38
CA VAL A 39 3.47 8.37 -20.17
C VAL A 39 4.59 9.38 -20.37
N TRP A 40 4.61 10.41 -19.53
CA TRP A 40 5.59 11.50 -19.58
C TRP A 40 6.78 11.23 -18.65
N ASP A 41 7.95 11.76 -19.01
CA ASP A 41 9.18 11.70 -18.20
C ASP A 41 9.55 10.29 -17.73
N LEU A 42 9.39 9.26 -18.59
CA LEU A 42 9.71 7.87 -18.26
C LEU A 42 11.21 7.70 -17.98
N GLN A 43 11.53 7.26 -16.78
CA GLN A 43 12.89 6.93 -16.34
C GLN A 43 12.91 5.54 -15.68
N TYR A 44 14.09 4.95 -15.58
CA TYR A 44 14.32 3.67 -14.92
C TYR A 44 15.55 3.75 -14.02
N ALA A 45 15.55 2.98 -12.94
CA ALA A 45 16.68 2.86 -12.04
C ALA A 45 16.73 1.46 -11.40
N LEU A 46 17.93 1.06 -10.95
CA LEU A 46 18.13 -0.15 -10.16
C LEU A 46 18.31 0.24 -8.69
N CYS A 47 17.43 -0.27 -7.83
CA CYS A 47 17.63 -0.22 -6.39
C CYS A 47 18.52 -1.40 -5.97
N GLN A 48 19.80 -1.14 -5.71
CA GLN A 48 20.76 -2.18 -5.32
C GLN A 48 20.40 -2.87 -4.00
N GLU A 49 19.81 -2.15 -3.05
CA GLU A 49 19.40 -2.72 -1.74
C GLU A 49 18.29 -3.78 -1.87
N LEU A 50 17.46 -3.63 -2.90
CA LEU A 50 16.33 -4.52 -3.17
C LEU A 50 16.59 -5.48 -4.35
N ASP A 51 17.71 -5.33 -5.05
CA ASP A 51 17.98 -5.94 -6.36
C ASP A 51 16.78 -5.81 -7.32
N LEU A 52 16.19 -4.61 -7.38
CA LEU A 52 14.91 -4.36 -8.03
C LEU A 52 15.01 -3.20 -9.01
N ILE A 53 14.62 -3.44 -10.27
CA ILE A 53 14.41 -2.38 -11.25
C ILE A 53 13.07 -1.72 -10.95
N TYR A 54 13.03 -0.39 -10.94
CA TYR A 54 11.80 0.38 -10.89
C TYR A 54 11.80 1.44 -11.98
N LEU A 55 10.60 1.84 -12.42
CA LEU A 55 10.41 2.94 -13.34
C LEU A 55 9.68 4.07 -12.66
N THR A 56 9.94 5.28 -13.13
CA THR A 56 9.22 6.48 -12.71
C THR A 56 8.66 7.16 -13.93
N ALA A 57 7.39 7.54 -13.89
CA ALA A 57 6.77 8.30 -14.97
C ALA A 57 5.60 9.12 -14.45
N LYS A 58 5.20 10.13 -15.21
CA LYS A 58 4.03 10.94 -14.96
C LYS A 58 2.91 10.52 -15.91
N ASP A 59 1.71 10.31 -15.39
CA ASP A 59 0.56 9.97 -16.22
C ASP A 59 0.17 11.17 -17.11
N ASN A 60 0.37 12.41 -16.62
CA ASN A 60 0.14 13.64 -17.36
C ASN A 60 1.34 14.60 -17.29
N ALA A 61 1.55 15.41 -18.32
CA ALA A 61 2.62 16.42 -18.35
C ALA A 61 2.52 17.46 -17.21
N THR A 62 1.32 17.67 -16.67
CA THR A 62 1.06 18.61 -15.57
C THR A 62 1.34 18.01 -14.19
N ASP A 63 1.55 16.69 -14.09
CA ASP A 63 1.77 16.05 -12.81
C ASP A 63 3.10 16.51 -12.24
N THR A 64 3.05 16.98 -10.99
CA THR A 64 4.23 17.51 -10.30
C THR A 64 5.18 16.41 -9.89
N GLU A 65 4.66 15.22 -9.64
CA GLU A 65 5.39 14.10 -9.06
C GLU A 65 5.17 12.83 -9.88
N PRO A 66 6.24 12.06 -10.18
CA PRO A 66 6.11 10.82 -10.93
C PRO A 66 5.57 9.69 -10.06
N SER A 67 4.72 8.86 -10.66
CA SER A 67 4.33 7.54 -10.16
C SER A 67 5.49 6.56 -10.27
N ILE A 68 5.62 5.65 -9.31
CA ILE A 68 6.62 4.58 -9.32
C ILE A 68 5.96 3.28 -9.75
N TYR A 69 6.55 2.65 -10.77
CA TYR A 69 6.13 1.36 -11.32
C TYR A 69 7.18 0.30 -10.98
N LEU A 70 6.74 -0.85 -10.48
CA LEU A 70 7.56 -2.02 -10.17
C LEU A 70 7.26 -3.13 -11.17
N PRO A 71 8.11 -3.33 -12.19
CA PRO A 71 7.99 -4.46 -13.09
C PRO A 71 8.35 -5.73 -12.36
N LEU A 72 7.41 -6.66 -12.29
CA LEU A 72 7.61 -7.94 -11.63
C LEU A 72 7.10 -9.04 -12.55
N PRO A 73 7.77 -10.20 -12.63
CA PRO A 73 7.14 -11.38 -13.21
C PRO A 73 5.92 -11.76 -12.36
N ALA A 74 4.85 -12.27 -12.98
CA ALA A 74 3.63 -12.72 -12.27
C ALA A 74 3.92 -13.86 -11.26
N SER A 75 5.04 -14.56 -11.43
CA SER A 75 5.54 -15.58 -10.50
C SER A 75 6.31 -15.02 -9.30
N HIS A 76 6.48 -13.70 -9.20
CA HIS A 76 7.16 -13.06 -8.08
C HIS A 76 6.35 -13.23 -6.79
N SER A 77 7.01 -13.67 -5.72
CA SER A 77 6.36 -13.81 -4.41
C SER A 77 6.30 -12.46 -3.72
N ILE A 78 5.08 -12.01 -3.39
CA ILE A 78 4.84 -10.70 -2.77
C ILE A 78 4.33 -10.96 -1.35
N SER A 79 5.08 -10.47 -0.36
CA SER A 79 4.67 -10.48 1.04
C SER A 79 4.43 -9.05 1.54
N ALA A 80 3.65 -8.92 2.63
CA ALA A 80 3.42 -7.61 3.25
C ALA A 80 4.73 -6.98 3.76
N GLU A 81 5.64 -7.78 4.32
CA GLU A 81 6.96 -7.33 4.76
C GLU A 81 7.81 -6.81 3.60
N TRP A 82 7.78 -7.51 2.46
CA TRP A 82 8.49 -7.08 1.26
C TRP A 82 7.93 -5.76 0.73
N LEU A 83 6.60 -5.61 0.63
CA LEU A 83 5.95 -4.37 0.22
C LEU A 83 6.33 -3.20 1.13
N LEU A 84 6.31 -3.42 2.45
CA LEU A 84 6.70 -2.40 3.41
C LEU A 84 8.18 -2.01 3.25
N LYS A 85 9.07 -2.98 3.03
CA LYS A 85 10.49 -2.72 2.75
C LYS A 85 10.64 -1.86 1.48
N VAL A 86 9.94 -2.22 0.40
CA VAL A 86 9.94 -1.47 -0.85
C VAL A 86 9.46 -0.02 -0.64
N GLN A 87 8.33 0.16 0.03
CA GLN A 87 7.76 1.49 0.35
C GLN A 87 8.69 2.36 1.19
N ASN A 88 9.50 1.76 2.06
CA ASN A 88 10.44 2.49 2.92
C ASN A 88 11.80 2.76 2.26
N THR A 89 12.21 1.95 1.27
CA THR A 89 13.53 2.05 0.63
C THR A 89 13.51 2.94 -0.59
N LEU A 90 12.46 2.83 -1.43
CA LEU A 90 12.34 3.64 -2.63
C LEU A 90 11.84 5.06 -2.27
N PRO A 91 12.16 6.08 -3.07
CA PRO A 91 11.71 7.45 -2.85
C PRO A 91 10.22 7.62 -3.22
N ILE A 92 9.36 6.82 -2.61
CA ILE A 92 7.91 6.79 -2.88
C ILE A 92 7.22 7.82 -2.00
N ARG A 93 6.64 8.83 -2.65
CA ARG A 93 5.78 9.79 -1.94
C ARG A 93 4.41 9.16 -1.64
N ASN A 94 3.88 9.44 -0.45
CA ASN A 94 2.62 8.86 0.04
C ASN A 94 2.61 7.31 0.11
N LYS A 95 3.79 6.67 0.03
CA LYS A 95 3.95 5.21 0.00
C LYS A 95 3.04 4.49 -1.02
N SER A 96 2.65 5.16 -2.10
CA SER A 96 1.85 4.56 -3.18
C SER A 96 2.77 4.02 -4.28
N VAL A 97 2.63 2.75 -4.62
CA VAL A 97 3.46 2.12 -5.65
C VAL A 97 2.61 1.26 -6.59
N ILE A 98 2.92 1.32 -7.88
CA ILE A 98 2.19 0.59 -8.91
C ILE A 98 2.97 -0.67 -9.26
N MET A 99 2.44 -1.83 -8.93
CA MET A 99 3.00 -3.12 -9.34
C MET A 99 2.55 -3.45 -10.75
N ALA A 100 3.49 -3.64 -11.65
CA ALA A 100 3.26 -3.98 -13.04
C ALA A 100 3.67 -5.45 -13.26
N LEU A 101 2.69 -6.35 -13.19
CA LEU A 101 2.91 -7.80 -13.24
C LEU A 101 2.91 -8.28 -14.69
N LYS A 102 4.00 -8.94 -15.10
CA LYS A 102 4.18 -9.55 -16.42
C LYS A 102 4.02 -11.06 -16.35
N ASP A 103 2.98 -11.57 -17.00
CA ASP A 103 2.76 -13.01 -17.13
C ASP A 103 3.54 -13.59 -18.34
N THR A 104 3.63 -14.91 -18.40
CA THR A 104 4.33 -15.69 -19.42
C THR A 104 3.75 -15.51 -20.82
N ASP A 105 2.44 -15.26 -20.93
CA ASP A 105 1.72 -14.95 -22.17
C ASP A 105 1.94 -13.50 -22.65
N SER A 106 2.75 -12.71 -21.92
CA SER A 106 3.02 -11.28 -22.15
C SER A 106 1.89 -10.34 -21.74
N THR A 107 0.89 -10.84 -21.01
CA THR A 107 -0.12 -9.99 -20.35
C THR A 107 0.55 -9.14 -19.28
N LEU A 108 0.18 -7.85 -19.24
CA LEU A 108 0.58 -6.89 -18.21
C LEU A 108 -0.63 -6.46 -17.38
N VAL A 109 -0.51 -6.52 -16.06
CA VAL A 109 -1.55 -6.07 -15.12
C VAL A 109 -0.95 -5.08 -14.13
N TYR A 110 -1.66 -3.98 -13.90
CA TYR A 110 -1.22 -2.91 -13.01
C TYR A 110 -2.07 -2.89 -11.73
N TYR A 111 -1.43 -3.00 -10.58
CA TYR A 111 -2.06 -2.89 -9.26
C TYR A 111 -1.44 -1.73 -8.49
N ASN A 112 -2.26 -0.77 -8.07
CA ASN A 112 -1.80 0.29 -7.17
C ASN A 112 -1.88 -0.18 -5.72
N VAL A 113 -0.77 -0.11 -5.01
CA VAL A 113 -0.64 -0.47 -3.60
C VAL A 113 -0.31 0.79 -2.81
N THR A 114 -1.21 1.15 -1.89
CA THR A 114 -1.07 2.29 -0.98
C THR A 114 -0.75 1.84 0.44
N GLU A 115 -0.35 2.78 1.29
CA GLU A 115 -0.28 2.54 2.75
C GLU A 115 -1.67 2.15 3.31
N GLY A 116 -1.67 1.43 4.43
CA GLY A 116 -2.89 0.95 5.11
C GLY A 116 -3.10 -0.56 5.07
N LEU A 117 -2.21 -1.32 4.42
CA LEU A 117 -2.13 -2.77 4.59
C LEU A 117 -1.61 -3.09 5.99
N SER A 118 -2.49 -3.43 6.91
CA SER A 118 -2.13 -4.00 8.21
C SER A 118 -2.40 -5.51 8.22
N SER A 119 -1.60 -6.26 8.97
CA SER A 119 -1.93 -7.64 9.28
C SER A 119 -3.32 -7.68 9.93
N PRO A 120 -4.15 -8.69 9.61
CA PRO A 120 -5.38 -8.89 10.35
C PRO A 120 -5.05 -9.09 11.82
N ASP A 121 -5.87 -8.52 12.70
CA ASP A 121 -5.75 -8.71 14.14
C ASP A 121 -5.71 -10.22 14.46
N THR A 122 -4.86 -10.60 15.41
CA THR A 122 -4.83 -11.97 15.92
C THR A 122 -6.17 -12.35 16.55
N PRO A 123 -6.53 -13.65 16.64
CA PRO A 123 -7.78 -14.07 17.29
C PRO A 123 -7.92 -13.53 18.72
N GLU A 124 -6.82 -13.43 19.47
CA GLU A 124 -6.81 -12.87 20.83
C GLU A 124 -7.09 -11.37 20.84
N GLU A 125 -6.49 -10.60 19.92
CA GLU A 125 -6.75 -9.17 19.78
C GLU A 125 -8.19 -8.89 19.36
N VAL A 126 -8.74 -9.69 18.44
CA VAL A 126 -10.15 -9.61 18.04
C VAL A 126 -11.06 -9.88 19.22
N GLN A 127 -10.78 -10.92 20.02
CA GLN A 127 -11.57 -11.23 21.22
C GLN A 127 -11.52 -10.11 22.25
N LYS A 128 -10.34 -9.52 22.49
CA LYS A 128 -10.17 -8.40 23.41
C LYS A 128 -10.94 -7.17 22.93
N LYS A 129 -10.85 -6.82 21.64
CA LYS A 129 -11.62 -5.70 21.05
C LYS A 129 -13.12 -5.95 21.20
N LYS A 130 -13.59 -7.14 20.88
CA LYS A 130 -15.00 -7.53 21.03
C LYS A 130 -15.48 -7.46 22.48
N ALA A 131 -14.72 -7.99 23.43
CA ALA A 131 -15.07 -7.92 24.85
C ALA A 131 -15.15 -6.48 25.37
N THR A 132 -14.26 -5.60 24.87
CA THR A 132 -14.27 -4.17 25.19
C THR A 132 -15.50 -3.49 24.61
N GLU A 133 -15.87 -3.80 23.37
CA GLU A 133 -17.09 -3.29 22.74
C GLU A 133 -18.36 -3.79 23.42
N ASP A 134 -18.42 -5.07 23.79
CA ASP A 134 -19.56 -5.66 24.48
C ASP A 134 -19.73 -5.05 25.87
N SER A 135 -18.63 -4.84 26.60
CA SER A 135 -18.64 -4.12 27.87
C SER A 135 -19.13 -2.68 27.71
N ARG A 136 -18.65 -1.97 26.68
CA ARG A 136 -19.10 -0.60 26.36
C ARG A 136 -20.59 -0.56 26.06
N LYS A 137 -21.09 -1.48 25.23
CA LYS A 137 -22.51 -1.59 24.89
C LYS A 137 -23.35 -1.88 26.13
N PHE A 138 -22.93 -2.84 26.96
CA PHE A 138 -23.61 -3.16 28.21
C PHE A 138 -23.70 -1.94 29.15
N MET A 139 -22.57 -1.26 29.39
CA MET A 139 -22.56 -0.04 30.21
C MET A 139 -23.49 1.03 29.65
N GLN A 140 -23.51 1.21 28.33
CA GLN A 140 -24.37 2.17 27.66
C GLN A 140 -25.85 1.81 27.88
N THR A 141 -26.22 0.54 27.70
CA THR A 141 -27.57 0.04 27.97
C THR A 141 -27.99 0.27 29.42
N GLU A 142 -27.10 0.00 30.39
CA GLU A 142 -27.37 0.22 31.81
C GLU A 142 -27.55 1.71 32.15
N LEU A 143 -26.72 2.58 31.59
CA LEU A 143 -26.86 4.04 31.73
C LEU A 143 -28.21 4.52 31.18
N TRP A 144 -28.61 4.01 30.01
CA TRP A 144 -29.92 4.32 29.42
C TRP A 144 -31.07 3.84 30.30
N ARG A 145 -30.99 2.62 30.83
CA ARG A 145 -32.01 2.03 31.70
C ARG A 145 -32.19 2.83 32.99
N LYS A 146 -31.08 3.28 33.61
CA LYS A 146 -31.08 4.02 34.88
C LYS A 146 -31.19 5.53 34.73
N ARG A 147 -31.33 6.06 33.51
CA ARG A 147 -31.28 7.49 33.20
C ARG A 147 -32.18 8.35 34.10
N LYS A 148 -33.42 7.92 34.35
CA LYS A 148 -34.38 8.67 35.18
C LYS A 148 -33.94 8.75 36.65
N GLN A 149 -33.48 7.62 37.20
CA GLN A 149 -32.98 7.55 38.58
C GLN A 149 -31.71 8.36 38.77
N LEU A 150 -30.80 8.32 37.79
CA LEU A 150 -29.58 9.13 37.79
C LEU A 150 -29.90 10.64 37.77
N TYR A 151 -30.88 11.04 36.95
CA TYR A 151 -31.34 12.43 36.88
C TYR A 151 -31.95 12.91 38.20
N GLU A 152 -32.83 12.10 38.80
CA GLU A 152 -33.44 12.40 40.10
C GLU A 152 -32.39 12.47 41.22
N SER A 153 -31.39 11.57 41.22
CA SER A 153 -30.29 11.56 42.19
C SER A 153 -29.36 12.77 42.05
N ALA A 154 -29.10 13.23 40.82
CA ALA A 154 -28.31 14.44 40.59
C ALA A 154 -29.04 15.69 41.09
N LYS A 155 -30.36 15.76 40.86
CA LYS A 155 -31.21 16.88 41.30
C LYS A 155 -31.31 16.98 42.83
N SER A 156 -31.42 15.84 43.53
CA SER A 156 -31.44 15.83 45.00
C SER A 156 -30.07 16.14 45.61
N ALA A 157 -28.98 15.72 44.98
CA ALA A 157 -27.62 16.06 45.41
C ALA A 157 -27.31 17.56 45.27
N SER A 158 -27.82 18.24 44.23
CA SER A 158 -27.67 19.69 44.09
C SER A 158 -28.45 20.47 45.15
N GLN A 159 -29.65 20.01 45.53
CA GLN A 159 -30.47 20.68 46.56
C GLN A 159 -29.87 20.57 47.97
N HIS A 160 -29.03 19.57 48.23
CA HIS A 160 -28.38 19.40 49.54
C HIS A 160 -27.10 20.25 49.72
N ASN A 161 -26.55 20.78 48.63
CA ASN A 161 -25.39 21.68 48.66
C ASN A 161 -25.79 23.15 48.80
N ASP A 162 -26.99 23.53 48.36
CA ASP A 162 -27.49 24.91 48.51
C ASP A 162 -27.95 25.24 49.95
N ASP A 163 -28.15 24.22 50.80
CA ASP A 163 -28.63 24.36 52.20
C ASP A 163 -27.48 24.49 53.23
N LYS A 164 -26.22 24.58 52.78
CA LYS A 164 -25.01 24.69 53.61
C LYS A 164 -24.18 25.96 53.40
N THR A 165 -24.73 26.97 52.72
CA THR A 165 -24.13 28.31 52.57
C THR A 165 -24.99 29.35 53.25
#